data_AF-A0A9Y2L1V2-F1
#
_entry.id   AF-A0A9Y2L1V2-F1
#
_cell.length_a   1.000
_cell.length_b   1.000
_cell.length_c   1.000
_cell.angle_alpha   90.00
_cell.angle_beta   90.00
_cell.angle_gamma   90.00
#
_symmetry.space_group_name_H-M   'P 1'
#
loop_
_entity.id
_entity.type
_entity.pdbx_description
1 polymer ?
#
loop_
_entity_poly.entity_id
_entity_poly.type
_entity_poly.pdbx_seq_one_letter_code
_entity_poly.pdbx_strand_id
1 'polypeptide(L)'
;MTLRPYCSALAFRMASSAYEAVTGSRSVATRYADEIVNLSIELADERRLKRERTGEVSDLSTGLVGERRLNRELRSEIVELGAHVAVQKAAVRATAAVISDRAKTMATRGTRAMVAKAVPYFGTAVIVGVTAMELSDLCQTIRDMNALKRVFEPGAEPDEREARVCAMRVPTRQELWEAAKISPAQAWEAAAELTPTLEELQSIEIPDIDWDEYWASTAKSAEDWWAYSANGATQSWDGMNRWWNSEY
;
A
#
# COMPACT_ATOMS: atom_id res chain seq x y z
N MET A 1 -65.97 -71.23 6.28
CA MET A 1 -65.29 -71.85 7.43
C MET A 1 -63.92 -72.34 6.97
N THR A 2 -62.87 -71.60 7.26
CA THR A 2 -61.48 -71.96 6.92
C THR A 2 -60.66 -72.06 8.21
N LEU A 3 -60.59 -73.27 8.76
CA LEU A 3 -59.60 -73.73 9.75
C LEU A 3 -58.69 -74.71 8.98
N ARG A 4 -57.35 -74.76 9.02
CA ARG A 4 -56.27 -74.02 9.70
C ARG A 4 -54.97 -74.63 9.11
N PRO A 5 -54.01 -73.89 8.49
CA PRO A 5 -52.63 -74.38 8.31
C PRO A 5 -51.83 -74.38 9.63
N TYR A 6 -52.42 -73.84 10.71
CA TYR A 6 -51.76 -73.69 12.01
C TYR A 6 -51.69 -74.99 12.83
N CYS A 7 -52.52 -76.00 12.57
CA CYS A 7 -52.53 -77.22 13.40
C CYS A 7 -51.27 -78.09 13.24
N SER A 8 -50.71 -78.21 12.04
CA SER A 8 -49.49 -79.00 11.80
C SER A 8 -48.25 -78.36 12.40
N ALA A 9 -48.11 -77.04 12.29
CA ALA A 9 -47.01 -76.28 12.89
C ALA A 9 -47.03 -76.33 14.43
N LEU A 10 -48.22 -76.29 15.03
CA LEU A 10 -48.40 -76.39 16.47
C LEU A 10 -48.05 -77.80 16.99
N ALA A 11 -48.49 -78.84 16.27
CA ALA A 11 -48.13 -80.22 16.59
C ALA A 11 -46.62 -80.46 16.51
N PHE A 12 -45.96 -79.94 15.48
CA PHE A 12 -44.50 -80.06 15.30
C PHE A 12 -43.71 -79.32 16.39
N ARG A 13 -44.17 -78.13 16.80
CA ARG A 13 -43.58 -77.38 17.93
C ARG A 13 -43.74 -78.12 19.26
N MET A 14 -44.93 -78.65 19.54
CA MET A 14 -45.18 -79.40 20.78
C MET A 14 -44.36 -80.71 20.83
N ALA A 15 -44.22 -81.42 19.71
CA ALA A 15 -43.36 -82.60 19.62
C ALA A 15 -41.88 -82.25 19.83
N SER A 16 -41.42 -81.14 19.26
CA SER A 16 -40.04 -80.66 19.41
C SER A 16 -39.73 -80.20 20.83
N SER A 17 -40.65 -79.50 21.50
CA SER A 17 -40.49 -79.08 22.90
C SER A 17 -40.52 -80.26 23.87
N ALA A 18 -41.35 -81.27 23.59
CA ALA A 18 -41.37 -82.51 24.37
C ALA A 18 -40.05 -83.28 24.21
N TYR A 19 -39.51 -83.37 23.00
CA TYR A 19 -38.20 -83.98 22.74
C TYR A 19 -37.06 -83.27 23.47
N GLU A 20 -37.05 -81.94 23.49
CA GLU A 20 -36.06 -81.14 24.22
C GLU A 20 -36.15 -81.33 25.74
N ALA A 21 -37.37 -81.34 26.31
CA ALA A 21 -37.59 -81.55 27.73
C ALA A 21 -37.14 -82.94 28.21
N VAL A 22 -37.25 -83.95 27.34
CA VAL A 22 -36.88 -85.34 27.65
C VAL A 22 -35.39 -85.62 27.40
N THR A 23 -34.80 -85.06 26.34
CA THR A 23 -33.43 -85.41 25.93
C THR A 23 -32.37 -84.37 26.33
N GLY A 24 -32.78 -83.16 26.72
CA GLY A 24 -31.87 -82.04 26.96
C GLY A 24 -31.16 -81.52 25.71
N SER A 25 -31.42 -82.09 24.53
CA SER A 25 -30.77 -81.74 23.27
C SER A 25 -31.67 -80.85 22.42
N ARG A 26 -31.15 -79.71 21.95
CA ARG A 26 -31.91 -78.74 21.12
C ARG A 26 -32.33 -79.37 19.78
N SER A 27 -33.61 -79.27 19.45
CA SER A 27 -34.19 -79.73 18.20
C SER A 27 -33.80 -78.85 17.00
N VAL A 28 -33.94 -79.38 15.78
CA VAL A 28 -33.65 -78.64 14.54
C VAL A 28 -34.57 -77.41 14.38
N ALA A 29 -35.82 -77.52 14.86
CA ALA A 29 -36.81 -76.44 14.81
C ALA A 29 -36.39 -75.22 15.65
N THR A 30 -35.79 -75.45 16.83
CA THR A 30 -35.32 -74.35 17.69
C THR A 30 -34.02 -73.74 17.17
N ARG A 31 -33.12 -74.52 16.56
CA ARG A 31 -31.92 -73.98 15.90
C ARG A 31 -32.23 -73.03 14.75
N TYR A 32 -33.16 -73.40 13.85
CA TYR A 32 -33.58 -72.51 12.76
C TYR A 32 -34.30 -71.26 13.29
N ALA A 33 -35.06 -71.39 14.37
CA ALA A 33 -35.69 -70.24 15.02
C ALA A 33 -34.64 -69.29 15.62
N ASP A 34 -33.62 -69.81 16.31
CA ASP A 34 -32.51 -69.04 16.87
C ASP A 34 -31.70 -68.33 15.76
N GLU A 35 -31.42 -69.01 14.64
CA GLU A 35 -30.65 -68.45 13.52
C GLU A 35 -31.40 -67.31 12.81
N ILE A 36 -32.72 -67.47 12.58
CA ILE A 36 -33.56 -66.41 12.03
C ILE A 36 -33.59 -65.19 12.97
N VAL A 37 -33.69 -65.42 14.29
CA VAL A 37 -33.65 -64.35 15.28
C VAL A 37 -32.28 -63.65 15.24
N ASN A 38 -31.18 -64.40 15.22
CA ASN A 38 -29.84 -63.83 15.19
C ASN A 38 -29.57 -63.00 13.92
N LEU A 39 -29.94 -63.53 12.74
CA LEU A 39 -29.86 -62.78 11.48
C LEU A 39 -30.74 -61.53 11.47
N SER A 40 -31.91 -61.58 12.12
CA SER A 40 -32.78 -60.41 12.25
C SER A 40 -32.18 -59.32 13.13
N ILE A 41 -31.43 -59.71 14.18
CA ILE A 41 -30.70 -58.79 15.06
C ILE A 41 -29.53 -58.16 14.31
N GLU A 42 -28.72 -58.96 13.61
CA GLU A 42 -27.58 -58.47 12.82
C GLU A 42 -28.02 -57.49 11.73
N LEU A 43 -29.09 -57.80 11.00
CA LEU A 43 -29.66 -56.90 10.00
C LEU A 43 -30.23 -55.62 10.63
N ALA A 44 -30.77 -55.69 11.85
CA ALA A 44 -31.23 -54.52 12.58
C ALA A 44 -30.06 -53.61 12.99
N ASP A 45 -28.94 -54.18 13.42
CA ASP A 45 -27.71 -53.46 13.75
C ASP A 45 -27.03 -52.85 12.52
N GLU A 46 -26.94 -53.58 11.42
CA GLU A 46 -26.39 -53.05 10.16
C GLU A 46 -27.24 -51.87 9.65
N ARG A 47 -28.58 -51.99 9.72
CA ARG A 47 -29.48 -50.88 9.38
C ARG A 47 -29.32 -49.69 10.31
N ARG A 48 -29.03 -49.91 11.59
CA ARG A 48 -28.76 -48.84 12.56
C ARG A 48 -27.47 -48.10 12.21
N LEU A 49 -26.38 -48.82 12.01
CA LEU A 49 -25.09 -48.24 11.59
C LEU A 49 -25.17 -47.52 10.25
N LYS A 50 -25.95 -48.07 9.30
CA LYS A 50 -26.17 -47.42 8.01
C LYS A 50 -26.91 -46.10 8.16
N ARG A 51 -27.90 -46.02 9.06
CA ARG A 51 -28.60 -44.75 9.36
C ARG A 51 -27.66 -43.75 10.03
N GLU A 52 -26.84 -44.19 10.98
CA GLU A 52 -25.86 -43.34 11.66
C GLU A 52 -24.87 -42.73 10.69
N ARG A 53 -24.23 -43.52 9.83
CA ARG A 53 -23.35 -42.99 8.77
C ARG A 53 -24.07 -42.10 7.76
N THR A 54 -25.32 -42.41 7.42
CA THR A 54 -26.12 -41.55 6.54
C THR A 54 -26.41 -40.20 7.21
N GLY A 55 -26.63 -40.20 8.53
CA GLY A 55 -26.74 -39.00 9.37
C GLY A 55 -25.45 -38.19 9.38
N GLU A 56 -24.31 -38.81 9.70
CA GLU A 56 -23.00 -38.13 9.71
C GLU A 56 -22.63 -37.55 8.36
N VAL A 57 -22.88 -38.28 7.25
CA VAL A 57 -22.64 -37.77 5.89
C VAL A 57 -23.54 -36.57 5.59
N SER A 58 -24.81 -36.62 6.02
CA SER A 58 -25.73 -35.49 5.89
C SER A 58 -25.21 -34.28 6.68
N ASP A 59 -24.83 -34.48 7.94
CA ASP A 59 -24.35 -33.41 8.81
C ASP A 59 -23.05 -32.77 8.29
N LEU A 60 -22.06 -33.60 7.91
CA LEU A 60 -20.84 -33.12 7.27
C LEU A 60 -21.14 -32.38 5.95
N SER A 61 -22.09 -32.88 5.15
CA SER A 61 -22.47 -32.22 3.90
C SER A 61 -23.08 -30.84 4.16
N THR A 62 -23.91 -30.69 5.19
CA THR A 62 -24.49 -29.40 5.56
C THR A 62 -23.43 -28.44 6.14
N GLY A 63 -22.51 -28.94 6.96
CA GLY A 63 -21.38 -28.18 7.49
C GLY A 63 -20.48 -27.62 6.38
N LEU A 64 -20.09 -28.45 5.41
CA LEU A 64 -19.29 -28.02 4.25
C LEU A 64 -20.01 -26.98 3.38
N VAL A 65 -21.34 -27.07 3.25
CA VAL A 65 -22.13 -26.05 2.54
C VAL A 65 -22.11 -24.72 3.30
N GLY A 66 -22.19 -24.75 4.63
CA GLY A 66 -22.07 -23.57 5.49
C GLY A 66 -20.69 -22.91 5.36
N GLU A 67 -19.63 -23.69 5.47
CA GLU A 67 -18.25 -23.19 5.33
C GLU A 67 -17.99 -22.59 3.95
N ARG A 68 -18.47 -23.24 2.88
CA ARG A 68 -18.36 -22.71 1.51
C ARG A 68 -19.10 -21.39 1.32
N ARG A 69 -20.20 -21.14 2.04
CA ARG A 69 -20.91 -19.85 1.99
C ARG A 69 -20.08 -18.76 2.64
N LEU A 70 -19.57 -19.01 3.85
CA LEU A 70 -18.69 -18.06 4.56
C LEU A 70 -17.43 -17.75 3.75
N ASN A 71 -16.82 -18.77 3.14
CA ASN A 71 -15.63 -18.59 2.30
C ASN A 71 -15.93 -17.72 1.06
N ARG A 72 -17.13 -17.83 0.47
CA ARG A 72 -17.54 -16.95 -0.63
C ARG A 72 -17.75 -15.51 -0.19
N GLU A 73 -18.38 -15.30 0.96
CA GLU A 73 -18.61 -13.97 1.54
C GLU A 73 -17.29 -13.27 1.88
N LEU A 74 -16.38 -13.99 2.54
CA LEU A 74 -15.04 -13.47 2.83
C LEU A 74 -14.25 -13.18 1.55
N ARG A 75 -14.37 -14.02 0.52
CA ARG A 75 -13.74 -13.76 -0.78
C ARG A 75 -14.32 -12.51 -1.45
N SER A 76 -15.62 -12.28 -1.39
CA SER A 76 -16.21 -11.04 -1.94
C SER A 76 -15.72 -9.81 -1.20
N GLU A 77 -15.64 -9.85 0.12
CA GLU A 77 -15.12 -8.74 0.93
C GLU A 77 -13.64 -8.47 0.63
N ILE A 78 -12.81 -9.52 0.49
CA ILE A 78 -11.41 -9.38 0.08
C ILE A 78 -11.28 -8.74 -1.30
N VAL A 79 -12.15 -9.12 -2.26
CA VAL A 79 -12.13 -8.53 -3.61
C VAL A 79 -12.52 -7.06 -3.57
N GLU A 80 -13.54 -6.69 -2.80
CA GLU A 80 -13.97 -5.31 -2.63
C GLU A 80 -12.89 -4.46 -1.96
N LEU A 81 -12.32 -4.95 -0.85
CA LEU A 81 -11.23 -4.28 -0.16
C LEU A 81 -9.99 -4.15 -1.05
N GLY A 82 -9.69 -5.18 -1.84
CA GLY A 82 -8.62 -5.17 -2.84
C GLY A 82 -8.84 -4.11 -3.92
N ALA A 83 -10.08 -3.91 -4.37
CA ALA A 83 -10.42 -2.85 -5.32
C ALA A 83 -10.21 -1.45 -4.73
N HIS A 84 -10.65 -1.21 -3.48
CA HIS A 84 -10.42 0.05 -2.79
C HIS A 84 -8.92 0.35 -2.60
N VAL A 85 -8.14 -0.65 -2.18
CA VAL A 85 -6.69 -0.53 -2.03
C VAL A 85 -6.01 -0.25 -3.37
N ALA A 86 -6.47 -0.85 -4.47
CA ALA A 86 -5.91 -0.61 -5.80
C ALA A 86 -6.11 0.85 -6.24
N VAL A 87 -7.30 1.42 -6.01
CA VAL A 87 -7.60 2.83 -6.32
C VAL A 87 -6.72 3.76 -5.47
N GLN A 88 -6.63 3.52 -4.16
CA GLN A 88 -5.78 4.30 -3.26
C GLN A 88 -4.30 4.23 -3.67
N LYS A 89 -3.80 3.04 -4.01
CA LYS A 89 -2.42 2.85 -4.47
C LYS A 89 -2.15 3.58 -5.79
N ALA A 90 -3.12 3.60 -6.71
CA ALA A 90 -3.01 4.36 -7.94
C ALA A 90 -2.93 5.87 -7.67
N ALA A 91 -3.77 6.39 -6.78
CA ALA A 91 -3.74 7.79 -6.36
C ALA A 91 -2.39 8.16 -5.72
N VAL A 92 -1.88 7.36 -4.78
CA VAL A 92 -0.57 7.57 -4.15
C VAL A 92 0.55 7.59 -5.19
N ARG A 93 0.56 6.64 -6.13
CA ARG A 93 1.58 6.58 -7.19
C ARG A 93 1.53 7.81 -8.10
N ALA A 94 0.34 8.26 -8.47
CA ALA A 94 0.17 9.44 -9.30
C ALA A 94 0.68 10.70 -8.59
N THR A 95 0.27 10.91 -7.33
CA THR A 95 0.76 12.04 -6.51
C THR A 95 2.27 11.97 -6.32
N ALA A 96 2.82 10.81 -5.99
CA ALA A 96 4.26 10.63 -5.80
C ALA A 96 5.06 10.93 -7.08
N ALA A 97 4.56 10.51 -8.25
CA ALA A 97 5.21 10.80 -9.53
C ALA A 97 5.28 12.31 -9.82
N VAL A 98 4.16 13.04 -9.63
CA VAL A 98 4.10 14.49 -9.85
C VAL A 98 5.03 15.23 -8.88
N ILE A 99 5.02 14.85 -7.59
CA ILE A 99 5.90 15.45 -6.58
C ILE A 99 7.37 15.15 -6.89
N SER A 100 7.70 13.93 -7.31
CA SER A 100 9.09 13.55 -7.64
C SER A 100 9.63 14.36 -8.82
N ASP A 101 8.81 14.54 -9.87
CA ASP A 101 9.20 15.32 -11.05
C ASP A 101 9.40 16.81 -10.71
N ARG A 102 8.51 17.36 -9.89
CA ARG A 102 8.63 18.73 -9.38
C ARG A 102 9.87 18.89 -8.50
N ALA A 103 10.13 17.96 -7.58
CA ALA A 103 11.32 17.97 -6.72
C ALA A 103 12.62 17.90 -7.53
N LYS A 104 12.67 17.06 -8.57
CA LYS A 104 13.80 16.97 -9.49
C LYS A 104 14.03 18.31 -10.21
N THR A 105 12.96 18.92 -10.70
CA THR A 105 13.03 20.22 -11.39
C THR A 105 13.52 21.32 -10.44
N MET A 106 12.99 21.37 -9.21
CA MET A 106 13.40 22.30 -8.17
C MET A 106 14.88 22.13 -7.81
N ALA A 107 15.34 20.90 -7.55
CA ALA A 107 16.75 20.61 -7.26
C ALA A 107 17.68 21.00 -8.41
N THR A 108 17.26 20.73 -9.65
CA THR A 108 18.02 21.12 -10.85
C THR A 108 18.09 22.64 -11.02
N ARG A 109 17.00 23.37 -10.73
CA ARG A 109 16.99 24.84 -10.77
C ARG A 109 17.87 25.43 -9.66
N GLY A 110 17.77 24.90 -8.44
CA GLY A 110 18.55 25.36 -7.29
C GLY A 110 20.06 25.20 -7.50
N THR A 111 20.50 24.04 -7.98
CA THR A 111 21.90 23.75 -8.30
C THR A 111 22.42 24.61 -9.46
N ARG A 112 21.67 24.69 -10.58
CA ARG A 112 22.04 25.56 -11.71
C ARG A 112 22.13 27.03 -11.32
N ALA A 113 21.30 27.49 -10.39
CA ALA A 113 21.32 28.87 -9.93
C ALA A 113 22.52 29.22 -9.07
N MET A 114 23.24 28.25 -8.48
CA MET A 114 24.33 28.54 -7.51
C MET A 114 25.42 29.45 -8.08
N VAL A 115 25.85 29.23 -9.32
CA VAL A 115 26.86 30.07 -9.97
C VAL A 115 26.33 31.49 -10.19
N ALA A 116 25.08 31.62 -10.61
CA ALA A 116 24.43 32.91 -10.82
C ALA A 116 24.16 33.64 -9.50
N LYS A 117 23.97 32.93 -8.38
CA LYS A 117 23.86 33.49 -7.02
C LYS A 117 25.19 34.10 -6.53
N ALA A 118 26.33 33.68 -7.06
CA ALA A 118 27.65 34.20 -6.68
C ALA A 118 28.04 35.51 -7.39
N VAL A 119 27.31 35.92 -8.43
CA VAL A 119 27.59 37.16 -9.17
C VAL A 119 27.17 38.38 -8.33
N PRO A 120 28.10 39.32 -8.03
CA PRO A 120 27.75 40.55 -7.32
C PRO A 120 26.63 41.33 -8.03
N TYR A 121 25.72 41.94 -7.26
CA TYR A 121 24.53 42.69 -7.72
C TYR A 121 23.42 41.87 -8.41
N PHE A 122 23.74 40.84 -9.18
CA PHE A 122 22.76 40.00 -9.88
C PHE A 122 22.32 38.78 -9.06
N GLY A 123 23.18 38.29 -8.16
CA GLY A 123 22.90 37.13 -7.32
C GLY A 123 21.66 37.28 -6.44
N THR A 124 21.40 38.48 -5.91
CA THR A 124 20.20 38.76 -5.11
C THR A 124 18.91 38.66 -5.94
N ALA A 125 18.95 39.08 -7.21
CA ALA A 125 17.81 38.91 -8.11
C ALA A 125 17.56 37.43 -8.44
N VAL A 126 18.64 36.65 -8.63
CA VAL A 126 18.57 35.20 -8.87
C VAL A 126 18.03 34.47 -7.64
N ILE A 127 18.46 34.84 -6.43
CA ILE A 127 17.93 34.28 -5.17
C ILE A 127 16.42 34.51 -5.09
N VAL A 128 15.97 35.77 -5.20
CA VAL A 128 14.54 36.10 -5.14
C VAL A 128 13.74 35.35 -6.20
N GLY A 129 14.24 35.29 -7.44
CA GLY A 129 13.57 34.59 -8.53
C GLY A 129 13.44 33.09 -8.28
N VAL A 130 14.53 32.43 -7.87
CA VAL A 130 14.53 30.98 -7.58
C VAL A 130 13.67 30.66 -6.37
N THR A 131 13.76 31.45 -5.30
CA THR A 131 12.92 31.27 -4.10
C THR A 131 11.44 31.49 -4.40
N ALA A 132 11.08 32.41 -5.31
CA ALA A 132 9.69 32.56 -5.75
C ALA A 132 9.18 31.33 -6.51
N MET A 133 10.01 30.72 -7.35
CA MET A 133 9.67 29.46 -8.01
C MET A 133 9.57 28.30 -7.00
N GLU A 134 10.48 28.21 -6.03
CA GLU A 134 10.45 27.19 -4.97
C GLU A 134 9.19 27.29 -4.11
N LEU A 135 8.77 28.50 -3.68
CA LEU A 135 7.51 28.68 -2.94
C LEU A 135 6.29 28.30 -3.77
N SER A 136 6.30 28.59 -5.08
CA SER A 136 5.22 28.15 -5.98
C SER A 136 5.14 26.63 -6.06
N ASP A 137 6.29 25.96 -6.23
CA ASP A 137 6.39 24.51 -6.30
C ASP A 137 5.97 23.83 -4.97
N LEU A 138 6.30 24.44 -3.83
CA LEU A 138 5.87 23.97 -2.50
C LEU A 138 4.36 24.12 -2.29
N CYS A 139 3.77 25.26 -2.68
CA CYS A 139 2.33 25.48 -2.63
C CYS A 139 1.56 24.43 -3.45
N GLN A 140 2.04 24.13 -4.67
CA GLN A 140 1.45 23.06 -5.49
C GLN A 140 1.61 21.67 -4.85
N THR A 141 2.76 21.40 -4.22
CA THR A 141 3.00 20.13 -3.53
C THR A 141 2.03 19.91 -2.37
N ILE A 142 1.75 20.95 -1.57
CA ILE A 142 0.75 20.85 -0.49
C ILE A 142 -0.65 20.63 -1.05
N ARG A 143 -1.02 21.30 -2.15
CA ARG A 143 -2.29 21.05 -2.85
C ARG A 143 -2.43 19.61 -3.32
N ASP A 144 -1.38 19.04 -3.90
CA ASP A 144 -1.37 17.65 -4.38
C ASP A 144 -1.51 16.66 -3.20
N MET A 145 -0.84 16.96 -2.07
CA MET A 145 -0.96 16.15 -0.85
C MET A 145 -2.36 16.26 -0.22
N ASN A 146 -2.98 17.45 -0.22
CA ASN A 146 -4.35 17.64 0.25
C ASN A 146 -5.37 16.98 -0.68
N ALA A 147 -5.14 17.00 -2.00
CA ALA A 147 -5.94 16.25 -2.95
C ALA A 147 -5.84 14.74 -2.68
N LEU A 148 -4.65 14.22 -2.39
CA LEU A 148 -4.45 12.82 -2.02
C LEU A 148 -5.14 12.48 -0.69
N LYS A 149 -5.05 13.33 0.34
CA LYS A 149 -5.77 13.12 1.62
C LYS A 149 -7.27 12.94 1.40
N ARG A 150 -7.88 13.74 0.52
CA ARG A 150 -9.32 13.63 0.19
C ARG A 150 -9.71 12.31 -0.49
N VAL A 151 -8.76 11.61 -1.11
CA VAL A 151 -9.00 10.26 -1.66
C VAL A 151 -9.14 9.23 -0.53
N PHE A 152 -8.44 9.42 0.58
CA PHE A 152 -8.53 8.55 1.76
C PHE A 152 -9.67 8.95 2.70
N GLU A 153 -9.92 10.25 2.83
CA GLU A 153 -10.90 10.84 3.75
C GLU A 153 -11.82 11.82 3.01
N PRO A 154 -12.95 11.34 2.45
CA PRO A 154 -13.90 12.19 1.75
C PRO A 154 -14.57 13.15 2.76
N GLY A 155 -14.20 14.43 2.71
CA GLY A 155 -14.71 15.48 3.61
C GLY A 155 -13.64 16.17 4.46
N ALA A 156 -12.37 15.78 4.34
CA ALA A 156 -11.27 16.50 4.98
C ALA A 156 -11.21 17.96 4.51
N GLU A 157 -11.27 18.91 5.44
CA GLU A 157 -11.14 20.34 5.15
C GLU A 157 -9.73 20.69 4.66
N PRO A 158 -9.56 21.79 3.89
CA PRO A 158 -8.26 22.26 3.45
C PRO A 158 -7.35 22.53 4.66
N ASP A 159 -6.15 21.93 4.67
CA ASP A 159 -5.17 22.16 5.74
C ASP A 159 -4.76 23.65 5.76
N GLU A 160 -4.81 24.30 6.92
CA GLU A 160 -4.36 25.69 7.11
C GLU A 160 -2.91 25.91 6.63
N ARG A 161 -2.10 24.84 6.62
CA ARG A 161 -0.74 24.86 6.07
C ARG A 161 -0.69 25.16 4.57
N GLU A 162 -1.71 24.79 3.81
CA GLU A 162 -1.83 25.18 2.39
C GLU A 162 -1.94 26.68 2.25
N ALA A 163 -2.86 27.31 2.98
CA ALA A 163 -3.06 28.75 2.96
C ALA A 163 -1.80 29.50 3.43
N ARG A 164 -1.11 28.97 4.46
CA ARG A 164 0.12 29.58 4.99
C ARG A 164 1.26 29.59 3.98
N VAL A 165 1.58 28.46 3.36
CA VAL A 165 2.70 28.36 2.42
C VAL A 165 2.39 29.09 1.11
N CYS A 166 1.15 28.97 0.60
CA CYS A 166 0.73 29.68 -0.61
C CYS A 166 0.62 31.20 -0.42
N ALA A 167 0.56 31.70 0.83
CA ALA A 167 0.52 33.13 1.15
C ALA A 167 1.89 33.71 1.56
N MET A 168 2.97 32.91 1.56
CA MET A 168 4.31 33.42 1.84
C MET A 168 4.75 34.41 0.76
N ARG A 169 5.24 35.58 1.16
CA ARG A 169 5.77 36.60 0.26
C ARG A 169 7.29 36.48 0.17
N VAL A 170 7.82 36.45 -1.05
CA VAL A 170 9.27 36.62 -1.27
C VAL A 170 9.62 38.10 -1.21
N PRO A 171 10.61 38.51 -0.40
CA PRO A 171 11.12 39.86 -0.40
C PRO A 171 11.66 40.29 -1.78
N THR A 172 11.60 41.58 -2.10
CA THR A 172 12.15 42.10 -3.35
C THR A 172 13.67 42.22 -3.30
N ARG A 173 14.32 42.31 -4.47
CA ARG A 173 15.77 42.58 -4.57
C ARG A 173 16.18 43.81 -3.77
N GLN A 174 15.37 44.87 -3.81
CA GLN A 174 15.63 46.14 -3.13
C GLN A 174 15.51 45.99 -1.62
N GLU A 175 14.47 45.30 -1.14
CA GLU A 175 14.28 45.01 0.29
C GLU A 175 15.45 44.20 0.86
N LEU A 176 15.92 43.17 0.14
CA LEU A 176 17.10 42.39 0.54
C LEU A 176 18.39 43.21 0.52
N TRP A 177 18.56 44.06 -0.49
CA TRP A 177 19.76 44.87 -0.65
C TRP A 177 19.86 45.95 0.43
N GLU A 178 18.74 46.59 0.78
CA GLU A 178 18.70 47.56 1.87
C GLU A 178 18.86 46.88 3.23
N ALA A 179 18.23 45.72 3.47
CA ALA A 179 18.45 44.94 4.69
C ALA A 179 19.93 44.57 4.87
N ALA A 180 20.60 44.11 3.80
CA ALA A 180 22.01 43.76 3.82
C ALA A 180 22.92 44.97 4.05
N LYS A 181 22.58 46.16 3.54
CA LYS A 181 23.34 47.40 3.77
C LYS A 181 23.19 47.94 5.18
N ILE A 182 21.97 47.90 5.73
CA ILE A 182 21.63 48.56 6.99
C ILE A 182 22.23 47.81 8.17
N SER A 183 22.29 46.48 8.12
CA SER A 183 22.92 45.69 9.18
C SER A 183 23.45 44.36 8.67
N PRO A 184 24.66 44.34 8.07
CA PRO A 184 25.32 43.11 7.66
C PRO A 184 25.47 42.12 8.82
N ALA A 185 25.68 42.62 10.04
CA ALA A 185 25.82 41.81 11.25
C ALA A 185 24.49 41.14 11.65
N GLN A 186 23.34 41.84 11.59
CA GLN A 186 22.04 41.21 11.88
C GLN A 186 21.60 40.25 10.78
N ALA A 187 21.89 40.55 9.52
CA ALA A 187 21.65 39.63 8.42
C ALA A 187 22.49 38.34 8.59
N TRP A 188 23.73 38.48 9.05
CA TRP A 188 24.61 37.36 9.38
C TRP A 188 24.13 36.58 10.60
N GLU A 189 23.69 37.25 11.67
CA GLU A 189 23.18 36.63 12.90
C GLU A 189 21.88 35.85 12.65
N ALA A 190 20.93 36.43 11.92
CA ALA A 190 19.70 35.75 11.53
C ALA A 190 19.95 34.54 10.60
N ALA A 191 20.96 34.63 9.72
CA ALA A 191 21.38 33.48 8.92
C ALA A 191 22.06 32.41 9.79
N ALA A 192 22.90 32.84 10.75
CA ALA A 192 23.63 31.96 11.66
C ALA A 192 22.69 31.16 12.58
N GLU A 193 21.59 31.75 13.04
CA GLU A 193 20.55 31.08 13.84
C GLU A 193 19.81 29.98 13.07
N LEU A 194 19.72 30.09 11.74
CA LEU A 194 19.01 29.13 10.89
C LEU A 194 19.93 28.08 10.29
N THR A 195 21.24 28.26 10.39
CA THR A 195 22.23 27.25 9.98
C THR A 195 22.42 26.19 11.07
N PRO A 196 22.43 24.89 10.72
CA PRO A 196 22.74 23.83 11.66
C PRO A 196 24.13 24.03 12.26
N THR A 197 24.31 23.56 13.49
CA THR A 197 25.59 23.69 14.21
C THR A 197 26.67 22.81 13.57
N LEU A 198 27.95 23.13 13.85
CA LEU A 198 29.08 22.39 13.27
C LEU A 198 29.05 20.89 13.62
N GLU A 199 28.52 20.56 14.80
CA GLU A 199 28.37 19.18 15.29
C GLU A 199 27.29 18.41 14.50
N GLU A 200 26.21 19.08 14.10
CA GLU A 200 25.17 18.50 13.24
C GLU A 200 25.70 18.23 11.84
N LEU A 201 26.52 19.13 11.29
CA LEU A 201 27.17 18.94 9.98
C LEU A 201 28.20 17.80 9.99
N GLN A 202 28.93 17.61 11.09
CA GLN A 202 29.90 16.52 11.23
C GLN A 202 29.24 15.15 11.40
N SER A 203 27.99 15.10 11.86
CA SER A 203 27.21 13.85 11.99
C SER A 203 26.65 13.31 10.66
N ILE A 204 26.72 14.11 9.59
CA ILE A 204 26.36 13.68 8.25
C ILE A 204 27.55 12.90 7.69
N GLU A 205 27.46 11.57 7.70
CA GLU A 205 28.41 10.69 7.00
C GLU A 205 28.35 11.01 5.49
N ILE A 206 29.33 11.77 5.03
CA ILE A 206 29.60 11.92 3.60
C ILE A 206 30.32 10.63 3.18
N PRO A 207 29.81 9.86 2.20
CA PRO A 207 30.49 8.66 1.72
C PRO A 207 31.92 9.01 1.28
N ASP A 208 32.84 8.04 1.29
CA ASP A 208 34.20 8.21 0.76
C ASP A 208 34.12 8.55 -0.73
N ILE A 209 33.98 9.83 -1.02
CA ILE A 209 34.02 10.42 -2.35
C ILE A 209 35.51 10.53 -2.68
N ASP A 210 35.92 9.93 -3.79
CA ASP A 210 37.22 10.20 -4.38
C ASP A 210 37.25 11.67 -4.79
N TRP A 211 37.78 12.51 -3.91
CA TRP A 211 37.80 13.97 -4.09
C TRP A 211 38.67 14.37 -5.27
N ASP A 212 39.65 13.55 -5.66
CA ASP A 212 40.52 13.86 -6.80
C ASP A 212 39.77 13.60 -8.11
N GLU A 213 39.05 12.48 -8.24
CA GLU A 213 38.20 12.19 -9.40
C GLU A 213 36.97 13.11 -9.46
N TYR A 214 36.34 13.38 -8.32
CA TYR A 214 35.21 14.30 -8.21
C TYR A 214 35.64 15.73 -8.54
N TRP A 215 36.81 16.18 -8.07
CA TRP A 215 37.32 17.51 -8.37
C TRP A 215 37.78 17.63 -9.82
N ALA A 216 38.43 16.61 -10.39
CA ALA A 216 38.82 16.59 -11.79
C ALA A 216 37.59 16.59 -12.73
N SER A 217 36.56 15.79 -12.41
CA SER A 217 35.31 15.76 -13.19
C SER A 217 34.49 17.03 -13.02
N THR A 218 34.46 17.63 -11.83
CA THR A 218 33.78 18.91 -11.57
C THR A 218 34.52 20.06 -12.23
N ALA A 219 35.86 20.11 -12.16
CA ALA A 219 36.68 21.12 -12.83
C ALA A 219 36.53 21.03 -14.35
N LYS A 220 36.58 19.82 -14.91
CA LYS A 220 36.36 19.60 -16.35
C LYS A 220 34.93 19.94 -16.77
N SER A 221 33.93 19.52 -16.00
CA SER A 221 32.53 19.87 -16.26
C SER A 221 32.30 21.36 -16.15
N ALA A 222 32.97 22.05 -15.23
CA ALA A 222 32.94 23.50 -15.07
C ALA A 222 33.69 24.22 -16.18
N GLU A 223 34.81 23.69 -16.69
CA GLU A 223 35.52 24.21 -17.87
C GLU A 223 34.68 24.03 -19.14
N ASP A 224 34.09 22.85 -19.35
CA ASP A 224 33.21 22.56 -20.48
C ASP A 224 31.92 23.41 -20.39
N TRP A 225 31.36 23.58 -19.20
CA TRP A 225 30.26 24.51 -18.95
C TRP A 225 30.67 25.97 -19.09
N TRP A 226 31.87 26.35 -18.69
CA TRP A 226 32.41 27.71 -18.85
C TRP A 226 32.62 28.03 -20.32
N ALA A 227 33.11 27.08 -21.11
CA ALA A 227 33.20 27.20 -22.56
C ALA A 227 31.81 27.28 -23.23
N TYR A 228 30.85 26.44 -22.80
CA TYR A 228 29.47 26.46 -23.31
C TYR A 228 28.73 27.76 -22.92
N SER A 229 28.88 28.21 -21.67
CA SER A 229 28.25 29.41 -21.14
C SER A 229 28.94 30.68 -21.58
N ALA A 230 30.26 30.70 -21.81
CA ALA A 230 30.94 31.82 -22.46
C ALA A 230 30.42 32.00 -23.90
N ASN A 231 30.27 30.92 -24.66
CA ASN A 231 29.70 30.97 -26.00
C ASN A 231 28.22 31.40 -25.99
N GLY A 232 27.42 30.88 -25.06
CA GLY A 232 26.01 31.26 -24.88
C GLY A 232 25.81 32.68 -24.34
N ALA A 233 26.67 33.15 -23.43
CA ALA A 233 26.69 34.51 -22.92
C ALA A 233 27.11 35.50 -24.00
N THR A 234 28.06 35.14 -24.87
CA THR A 234 28.43 35.97 -26.03
C THR A 234 27.24 36.11 -27.00
N GLN A 235 26.51 35.02 -27.30
CA GLN A 235 25.31 35.09 -28.15
C GLN A 235 24.14 35.85 -27.50
N SER A 236 23.94 35.68 -26.19
CA SER A 236 22.91 36.39 -25.41
C SER A 236 23.24 37.88 -25.32
N TRP A 237 24.52 38.24 -25.14
CA TRP A 237 24.99 39.61 -25.13
C TRP A 237 24.87 40.23 -26.53
N ASP A 238 25.23 39.53 -27.61
CA ASP A 238 24.98 40.02 -28.97
C ASP A 238 23.48 40.19 -29.28
N GLY A 239 22.61 39.32 -28.74
CA GLY A 239 21.17 39.45 -28.83
C GLY A 239 20.62 40.67 -28.09
N MET A 240 21.08 40.87 -26.85
CA MET A 240 20.65 41.97 -25.99
C MET A 240 21.23 43.32 -26.42
N ASN A 241 22.46 43.36 -26.94
CA ASN A 241 23.09 44.56 -27.50
C ASN A 241 22.39 44.99 -28.80
N ARG A 242 21.96 44.04 -29.65
CA ARG A 242 21.14 44.34 -30.83
C ARG A 242 19.75 44.86 -30.47
N TRP A 243 19.12 44.28 -29.46
CA TRP A 243 17.84 44.77 -28.93
C TRP A 243 17.98 46.19 -28.38
N TRP A 244 18.99 46.44 -27.53
CA TRP A 244 19.26 47.73 -26.90
C TRP A 244 19.55 48.86 -27.90
N ASN A 245 20.25 48.58 -29.00
CA ASN A 245 20.58 49.58 -30.03
C ASN A 245 19.52 49.68 -31.16
N SER A 246 18.37 49.00 -31.01
CA SER A 246 17.27 49.05 -31.99
C SER A 246 16.09 49.93 -31.56
N GLU A 247 16.11 50.47 -30.34
CA GLU A 247 15.05 51.32 -29.78
C GLU A 247 15.53 52.72 -29.33
N TYR A 248 16.70 53.17 -29.81
CA TYR A 248 17.14 54.58 -29.80
C TYR A 248 17.88 54.94 -31.10
#